data_AF-A0A1B8D1N5-F1
#
_entry.id   AF-A0A1B8D1N5-F1
#
_cell.length_a   1.000
_cell.length_b   1.000
_cell.length_c   1.000
_cell.angle_alpha   90.00
_cell.angle_beta   90.00
_cell.angle_gamma   90.00
#
_symmetry.space_group_name_H-M   'P 1'
#
loop_
_entity.id
_entity.type
_entity.pdbx_description
1 polymer ?
#
loop_
_entity_poly.entity_id
_entity_poly.type
_entity_poly.pdbx_seq_one_letter_code
_entity_poly.pdbx_strand_id
1 'polypeptide(L)'
;MPSDQRSTYTNPDAKAYNLPELADAPTVRKFHEGLPEYSPTPLVSLKELAEKFGVKSIFIKDEGNRLGLPSFKILGASWGTFRAIASKLDLSLDSSLDDLSEAAKNASIKLFAATDGNHGRAVAYMAKLLQISAEIYVPTAVSSHARELIAAEGAEVIVIQGDYDDSVRIAAEKSTTSPSGLLIQDMAFEGYGDIPSWIVDGYSTMLHEVDSQLEEKGLKPTIIITPVGVGSLATAVVTHAKSGGRSITILAVEPDTAGCLHTSLKAGQMTNIKTPGTIMTGLDCGTVSTGGSASPRARY
;
A
#
# COMPACT_ATOMS: atom_id res chain seq x y z
N MET A 1 -38.49 -3.45 -10.61
CA MET A 1 -37.25 -3.20 -9.84
C MET A 1 -36.59 -1.99 -10.46
N PRO A 2 -36.29 -0.91 -9.72
CA PRO A 2 -35.50 0.17 -10.29
C PRO A 2 -34.13 -0.41 -10.64
N SER A 3 -33.67 -0.15 -11.86
CA SER A 3 -32.33 -0.49 -12.31
C SER A 3 -31.32 0.35 -11.52
N ASP A 4 -30.80 -0.18 -10.42
CA ASP A 4 -29.60 0.34 -9.74
C ASP A 4 -28.38 0.06 -10.62
N GLN A 5 -28.34 0.70 -11.79
CA GLN A 5 -27.16 0.71 -12.62
C GLN A 5 -26.15 1.58 -11.88
N ARG A 6 -25.32 0.91 -11.07
CA ARG A 6 -24.22 1.48 -10.32
C ARG A 6 -23.43 2.39 -11.27
N SER A 7 -23.39 3.68 -10.96
CA SER A 7 -22.76 4.65 -11.85
C SER A 7 -21.26 4.38 -11.91
N THR A 8 -20.73 4.22 -13.12
CA THR A 8 -19.28 4.17 -13.33
C THR A 8 -18.76 5.58 -13.61
N TYR A 9 -17.56 5.89 -13.13
CA TYR A 9 -16.82 7.07 -13.55
C TYR A 9 -15.79 6.65 -14.61
N THR A 10 -15.67 7.42 -15.69
CA THR A 10 -14.64 7.21 -16.72
C THR A 10 -13.83 8.48 -16.83
N ASN A 11 -12.51 8.40 -16.60
CA ASN A 11 -11.59 9.50 -16.85
C ASN A 11 -11.14 9.47 -18.33
N PRO A 12 -11.63 10.36 -19.21
CA PRO A 12 -11.26 10.36 -20.62
C PRO A 12 -9.79 10.77 -20.83
N ASP A 13 -9.23 11.58 -19.93
CA ASP A 13 -7.89 12.15 -20.04
C ASP A 13 -6.80 11.14 -19.64
N ALA A 14 -7.17 10.07 -18.93
CA ALA A 14 -6.27 9.00 -18.52
C ALA A 14 -5.54 8.31 -19.68
N LYS A 15 -6.03 8.42 -20.92
CA LYS A 15 -5.35 7.91 -22.12
C LYS A 15 -4.14 8.75 -22.53
N ALA A 16 -4.19 10.06 -22.30
CA ALA A 16 -3.11 10.99 -22.65
C ALA A 16 -2.07 11.12 -21.53
N TYR A 17 -2.39 10.66 -20.32
CA TYR A 17 -1.48 10.69 -19.19
C TYR A 17 -0.34 9.69 -19.37
N ASN A 18 0.89 10.19 -19.38
CA ASN A 18 2.11 9.38 -19.49
C ASN A 18 3.15 9.92 -18.49
N LEU A 19 3.74 9.00 -17.75
CA LEU A 19 4.78 9.26 -16.76
C LEU A 19 6.12 8.76 -17.30
N PRO A 20 7.25 9.37 -16.87
CA PRO A 20 8.55 8.78 -17.10
C PRO A 20 8.64 7.39 -16.45
N GLU A 21 9.61 6.61 -16.88
CA GLU A 21 9.93 5.36 -16.21
C GLU A 21 10.38 5.62 -14.76
N LEU A 22 10.03 4.71 -13.86
CA LEU A 22 10.34 4.83 -12.44
C LEU A 22 11.83 4.56 -12.21
N ALA A 23 12.61 5.63 -12.02
CA ALA A 23 14.06 5.53 -11.78
C ALA A 23 14.41 4.65 -10.58
N ASP A 24 13.58 4.63 -9.54
CA ASP A 24 13.83 3.89 -8.30
C ASP A 24 13.40 2.40 -8.37
N ALA A 25 12.71 1.97 -9.44
CA ALA A 25 12.17 0.61 -9.53
C ALA A 25 13.24 -0.50 -9.38
N PRO A 26 14.44 -0.41 -9.99
CA PRO A 26 15.51 -1.38 -9.76
C PRO A 26 15.98 -1.42 -8.30
N THR A 27 16.06 -0.26 -7.64
CA THR A 27 16.48 -0.16 -6.23
C THR A 27 15.45 -0.81 -5.31
N VAL A 28 14.16 -0.54 -5.53
CA VAL A 28 13.06 -1.15 -4.75
C VAL A 28 13.07 -2.67 -4.92
N ARG A 29 13.24 -3.17 -6.15
CA ARG A 29 13.34 -4.60 -6.43
C ARG A 29 14.54 -5.24 -5.72
N LYS A 30 15.74 -4.64 -5.85
CA LYS A 30 16.96 -5.12 -5.19
C LYS A 30 16.79 -5.18 -3.67
N PHE A 31 16.13 -4.18 -3.07
CA PHE A 31 15.82 -4.18 -1.65
C PHE A 31 14.93 -5.37 -1.26
N HIS A 32 13.81 -5.59 -1.94
CA HIS A 32 12.91 -6.70 -1.61
C HIS A 32 13.55 -8.07 -1.86
N GLU A 33 14.35 -8.23 -2.91
CA GLU A 33 15.12 -9.44 -3.18
C GLU A 33 16.14 -9.76 -2.08
N GLY A 34 16.59 -8.75 -1.32
CA GLY A 34 17.45 -8.91 -0.16
C GLY A 34 16.72 -9.26 1.15
N LEU A 35 15.38 -9.24 1.18
CA LEU A 35 14.63 -9.59 2.38
C LEU A 35 14.61 -11.12 2.61
N PRO A 36 14.64 -11.57 3.87
CA PRO A 36 14.52 -12.99 4.19
C PRO A 36 13.27 -13.61 3.59
N GLU A 37 13.41 -14.79 2.98
CA GLU A 37 12.32 -15.57 2.39
C GLU A 37 11.59 -14.88 1.23
N TYR A 38 12.19 -13.86 0.61
CA TYR A 38 11.63 -13.25 -0.58
C TYR A 38 11.57 -14.25 -1.73
N SER A 39 10.40 -14.30 -2.36
CA SER A 39 10.20 -14.92 -3.67
C SER A 39 9.07 -14.19 -4.40
N PRO A 40 9.11 -14.10 -5.74
CA PRO A 40 7.97 -13.62 -6.51
C PRO A 40 6.72 -14.45 -6.23
N THR A 41 5.62 -13.81 -5.87
CA THR A 41 4.37 -14.54 -5.59
C THR A 41 3.77 -15.15 -6.86
N PRO A 42 2.92 -16.18 -6.75
CA PRO A 42 2.29 -16.79 -7.91
C PRO A 42 1.44 -15.80 -8.75
N LEU A 43 1.54 -15.93 -10.06
CA LEU A 43 0.58 -15.36 -11.02
C LEU A 43 -0.34 -16.49 -11.51
N VAL A 44 -1.50 -16.61 -10.87
CA VAL A 44 -2.45 -17.70 -11.07
C VAL A 44 -3.30 -17.44 -12.31
N SER A 45 -3.31 -18.36 -13.27
CA SER A 45 -4.14 -18.27 -14.47
C SER A 45 -5.56 -18.76 -14.19
N LEU A 46 -6.56 -17.95 -14.53
CA LEU A 46 -7.98 -18.29 -14.44
C LEU A 46 -8.56 -18.60 -15.83
N LYS A 47 -8.12 -19.70 -16.44
CA LYS A 47 -8.48 -20.06 -17.82
C LYS A 47 -10.00 -20.21 -18.02
N GLU A 48 -10.66 -20.94 -17.12
CA GLU A 48 -12.12 -21.16 -17.18
C GLU A 48 -12.90 -19.84 -17.14
N LEU A 49 -12.42 -18.87 -16.34
CA LEU A 49 -13.03 -17.56 -16.24
C LEU A 49 -12.78 -16.73 -17.50
N ALA A 50 -11.58 -16.84 -18.09
CA ALA A 50 -11.24 -16.18 -19.35
C ALA A 50 -12.12 -16.69 -20.50
N GLU A 51 -12.32 -18.01 -20.59
CA GLU A 51 -13.22 -18.65 -21.56
C GLU A 51 -14.67 -18.19 -21.36
N LYS A 52 -15.16 -18.21 -20.11
CA LYS A 52 -16.51 -17.75 -19.76
C LYS A 52 -16.78 -16.31 -20.20
N PHE A 53 -15.79 -15.42 -20.09
CA PHE A 53 -15.93 -14.02 -20.49
C PHE A 53 -15.49 -13.72 -21.91
N GLY A 54 -15.01 -14.72 -22.67
CA GLY A 54 -14.53 -14.53 -24.04
C GLY A 54 -13.31 -13.62 -24.16
N VAL A 55 -12.44 -13.58 -23.13
CA VAL A 55 -11.21 -12.79 -23.14
C VAL A 55 -9.98 -13.69 -23.28
N LYS A 56 -8.87 -13.16 -23.78
CA LYS A 56 -7.64 -13.94 -24.05
C LYS A 56 -7.09 -14.66 -22.82
N SER A 57 -7.05 -13.97 -21.69
CA SER A 57 -6.51 -14.50 -20.44
C SER A 57 -6.94 -13.65 -19.25
N ILE A 58 -7.10 -14.29 -18.10
CA ILE A 58 -7.30 -13.64 -16.80
C ILE A 58 -6.27 -14.22 -15.84
N PHE A 59 -5.62 -13.35 -15.08
CA PHE A 59 -4.66 -13.73 -14.06
C PHE A 59 -4.97 -13.05 -12.73
N ILE A 60 -4.66 -13.72 -11.64
CA ILE A 60 -4.63 -13.17 -10.28
C ILE A 60 -3.19 -13.20 -9.78
N LYS A 61 -2.69 -12.06 -9.32
CA LYS A 61 -1.44 -11.98 -8.57
C LYS A 61 -1.74 -12.33 -7.11
N ASP A 62 -1.28 -13.50 -6.67
CA ASP A 62 -1.64 -14.06 -5.36
C ASP A 62 -0.70 -13.55 -4.27
N GLU A 63 -1.07 -12.44 -3.66
CA GLU A 63 -0.34 -11.84 -2.53
C GLU A 63 -0.77 -12.42 -1.17
N GLY A 64 -1.47 -13.55 -1.14
CA GLY A 64 -1.94 -14.21 0.08
C GLY A 64 -0.82 -14.82 0.94
N ASN A 65 0.40 -14.91 0.42
CA ASN A 65 1.60 -15.27 1.17
C ASN A 65 2.82 -14.51 0.64
N ARG A 66 2.92 -13.23 1.02
CA ARG A 66 4.07 -12.38 0.70
C ARG A 66 4.98 -12.30 1.91
N LEU A 67 6.20 -12.84 1.83
CA LEU A 67 7.17 -12.85 2.94
C LEU A 67 6.58 -13.46 4.23
N GLY A 68 5.78 -14.53 4.11
CA GLY A 68 5.10 -15.16 5.24
C GLY A 68 3.87 -14.42 5.78
N LEU A 69 3.50 -13.28 5.18
CA LEU A 69 2.36 -12.46 5.58
C LEU A 69 1.17 -12.60 4.62
N PRO A 70 -0.07 -12.45 5.12
CA PRO A 70 -1.29 -12.73 4.35
C PRO A 70 -1.69 -11.61 3.37
N SER A 71 -0.76 -10.71 3.01
CA SER A 71 -1.03 -9.60 2.09
C SER A 71 0.24 -8.95 1.53
N PHE A 72 0.07 -8.19 0.46
CA PHE A 72 1.11 -7.38 -0.19
C PHE A 72 1.65 -6.21 0.66
N LYS A 73 0.99 -5.86 1.78
CA LYS A 73 1.27 -4.61 2.53
C LYS A 73 2.74 -4.50 2.97
N ILE A 74 3.40 -5.64 3.18
CA ILE A 74 4.82 -5.69 3.53
C ILE A 74 5.75 -5.10 2.47
N LEU A 75 5.41 -5.16 1.17
CA LEU A 75 6.22 -4.53 0.13
C LEU A 75 6.31 -3.01 0.37
N GLY A 76 5.16 -2.37 0.61
CA GLY A 76 5.14 -0.93 0.91
C GLY A 76 5.72 -0.61 2.28
N ALA A 77 5.29 -1.32 3.33
CA ALA A 77 5.71 -1.03 4.70
C ALA A 77 7.22 -1.23 4.92
N SER A 78 7.81 -2.27 4.34
CA SER A 78 9.25 -2.54 4.47
C SER A 78 10.10 -1.49 3.75
N TRP A 79 9.76 -1.16 2.49
CA TRP A 79 10.49 -0.12 1.74
C TRP A 79 10.29 1.28 2.35
N GLY A 80 9.07 1.61 2.77
CA GLY A 80 8.79 2.87 3.48
C GLY A 80 9.58 3.00 4.79
N THR A 81 9.67 1.91 5.57
CA THR A 81 10.48 1.88 6.80
C THR A 81 11.97 2.03 6.51
N PHE A 82 12.49 1.28 5.52
CA PHE A 82 13.89 1.38 5.10
C PHE A 82 14.25 2.81 4.71
N ARG A 83 13.45 3.43 3.83
CA ARG A 83 13.65 4.82 3.39
C ARG A 83 13.55 5.82 4.54
N ALA A 84 12.60 5.65 5.46
CA ALA A 84 12.43 6.53 6.61
C ALA A 84 13.63 6.49 7.57
N ILE A 85 14.13 5.30 7.88
CA ILE A 85 15.32 5.14 8.73
C ILE A 85 16.56 5.67 8.00
N ALA A 86 16.76 5.30 6.74
CA ALA A 86 17.89 5.76 5.95
C ALA A 86 17.91 7.30 5.83
N SER A 87 16.77 7.92 5.58
CA SER A 87 16.66 9.38 5.52
C SER A 87 16.92 10.04 6.88
N LYS A 88 16.45 9.45 7.99
CA LYS A 88 16.63 10.03 9.33
C LYS A 88 18.08 9.92 9.82
N LEU A 89 18.78 8.87 9.43
CA LEU A 89 20.13 8.54 9.90
C LEU A 89 21.22 8.80 8.83
N ASP A 90 20.86 9.43 7.71
CA ASP A 90 21.74 9.74 6.57
C ASP A 90 22.48 8.51 6.04
N LEU A 91 21.75 7.40 5.87
CA LEU A 91 22.28 6.14 5.34
C LEU A 91 22.08 6.05 3.82
N SER A 92 22.99 5.33 3.17
CA SER A 92 22.88 5.01 1.74
C SER A 92 21.70 4.09 1.46
N LEU A 93 21.08 4.24 0.28
CA LEU A 93 20.05 3.29 -0.18
C LEU A 93 20.62 1.92 -0.59
N ASP A 94 21.96 1.79 -0.66
CA ASP A 94 22.66 0.52 -0.84
C ASP A 94 23.00 -0.18 0.49
N SER A 95 22.66 0.42 1.64
CA SER A 95 22.88 -0.19 2.96
C SER A 95 22.18 -1.55 3.08
N SER A 96 22.87 -2.51 3.70
CA SER A 96 22.29 -3.81 3.98
C SER A 96 21.20 -3.72 5.06
N LEU A 97 20.36 -4.75 5.16
CA LEU A 97 19.37 -4.84 6.23
C LEU A 97 20.03 -4.91 7.61
N ASP A 98 21.21 -5.54 7.71
CA ASP A 98 21.98 -5.63 8.95
C ASP A 98 22.53 -4.25 9.36
N ASP A 99 23.11 -3.50 8.44
CA ASP A 99 23.59 -2.12 8.71
C ASP A 99 22.43 -1.21 9.14
N LEU A 100 21.28 -1.32 8.47
CA LEU A 100 20.07 -0.59 8.83
C LEU A 100 19.60 -0.95 10.24
N SER A 101 19.59 -2.24 10.57
CA SER A 101 19.20 -2.78 11.88
C SER A 101 20.12 -2.27 12.99
N GLU A 102 21.44 -2.33 12.79
CA GLU A 102 22.42 -1.81 13.74
C GLU A 102 22.27 -0.30 13.96
N ALA A 103 22.16 0.48 12.87
CA ALA A 103 21.97 1.93 12.95
C ALA A 103 20.66 2.30 13.65
N ALA A 104 19.56 1.62 13.33
CA ALA A 104 18.25 1.85 13.94
C ALA A 104 18.25 1.54 15.44
N LYS A 105 18.89 0.44 15.85
CA LYS A 105 19.07 0.09 17.27
C LYS A 105 19.91 1.13 18.01
N ASN A 106 21.05 1.53 17.45
CA ASN A 106 21.93 2.54 18.06
C ASN A 106 21.23 3.90 18.24
N ALA A 107 20.37 4.28 17.29
CA ALA A 107 19.57 5.50 17.36
C ALA A 107 18.27 5.34 18.18
N SER A 108 18.00 4.15 18.73
CA SER A 108 16.77 3.82 19.45
C SER A 108 15.50 4.16 18.66
N ILE A 109 15.49 3.85 17.35
CA ILE A 109 14.32 4.05 16.50
C ILE A 109 13.13 3.26 17.04
N LYS A 110 11.96 3.90 17.06
CA LYS A 110 10.68 3.26 17.36
C LYS A 110 9.69 3.55 16.24
N LEU A 111 9.03 2.51 15.73
CA LEU A 111 8.04 2.64 14.67
C LEU A 111 6.64 2.84 15.24
N PHE A 112 5.85 3.68 14.58
CA PHE A 112 4.46 3.96 14.92
C PHE A 112 3.61 3.78 13.67
N ALA A 113 2.45 3.14 13.80
CA ALA A 113 1.48 3.07 12.71
C ALA A 113 0.07 2.91 13.25
N ALA A 114 -0.93 3.35 12.49
CA ALA A 114 -2.33 3.01 12.70
C ALA A 114 -2.82 2.04 11.64
N THR A 115 -3.70 1.11 12.02
CA THR A 115 -4.20 0.11 11.07
C THR A 115 -5.56 -0.48 11.45
N ASP A 116 -6.26 -0.96 10.44
CA ASP A 116 -7.37 -1.90 10.58
C ASP A 116 -6.99 -3.36 10.29
N GLY A 117 -5.69 -3.65 10.06
CA GLY A 117 -5.19 -5.01 9.93
C GLY A 117 -3.81 -5.11 9.29
N ASN A 118 -3.78 -5.31 7.96
CA ASN A 118 -2.59 -5.77 7.23
C ASN A 118 -1.39 -4.79 7.30
N HIS A 119 -1.64 -3.48 7.29
CA HIS A 119 -0.57 -2.48 7.32
C HIS A 119 0.21 -2.52 8.64
N GLY A 120 -0.48 -2.50 9.77
CA GLY A 120 0.21 -2.54 11.07
C GLY A 120 0.91 -3.87 11.34
N ARG A 121 0.38 -4.99 10.85
CA ARG A 121 1.10 -6.27 10.90
C ARG A 121 2.39 -6.24 10.08
N ALA A 122 2.36 -5.63 8.90
CA ALA A 122 3.55 -5.48 8.06
C ALA A 122 4.61 -4.55 8.69
N VAL A 123 4.20 -3.44 9.32
CA VAL A 123 5.11 -2.56 10.08
C VAL A 123 5.69 -3.30 11.29
N ALA A 124 4.87 -4.05 12.03
CA ALA A 124 5.32 -4.86 13.16
C ALA A 124 6.34 -5.94 12.73
N TYR A 125 6.09 -6.62 11.62
CA TYR A 125 7.03 -7.58 11.04
C TYR A 125 8.36 -6.92 10.65
N MET A 126 8.33 -5.74 10.04
CA MET A 126 9.55 -5.01 9.71
C MET A 126 10.33 -4.58 10.96
N ALA A 127 9.63 -4.13 12.01
CA ALA A 127 10.26 -3.80 13.30
C ALA A 127 10.96 -5.02 13.93
N LYS A 128 10.32 -6.19 13.87
CA LYS A 128 10.89 -7.47 14.30
C LYS A 128 12.15 -7.84 13.53
N LEU A 129 12.14 -7.72 12.20
CA LEU A 129 13.33 -7.97 11.37
C LEU A 129 14.50 -7.07 11.76
N LEU A 130 14.21 -5.78 12.01
CA LEU A 130 15.20 -4.80 12.43
C LEU A 130 15.54 -4.84 13.93
N GLN A 131 14.89 -5.72 14.71
CA GLN A 131 15.06 -5.84 16.16
C GLN A 131 14.83 -4.50 16.91
N ILE A 132 13.85 -3.71 16.45
CA ILE A 132 13.43 -2.46 17.07
C ILE A 132 11.97 -2.54 17.52
N SER A 133 11.53 -1.60 18.35
CA SER A 133 10.16 -1.58 18.88
C SER A 133 9.18 -0.95 17.89
N ALA A 134 7.93 -1.42 17.91
CA ALA A 134 6.81 -0.81 17.21
C ALA A 134 5.58 -0.67 18.11
N GLU A 135 4.88 0.46 17.99
CA GLU A 135 3.54 0.68 18.53
C GLU A 135 2.52 0.74 17.39
N ILE A 136 1.51 -0.13 17.45
CA ILE A 136 0.47 -0.24 16.45
C ILE A 136 -0.88 0.15 17.05
N TYR A 137 -1.43 1.25 16.56
CA TYR A 137 -2.68 1.83 17.01
C TYR A 137 -3.85 1.26 16.20
N VAL A 138 -4.85 0.73 16.88
CA VAL A 138 -6.00 0.07 16.25
C VAL A 138 -7.30 0.58 16.87
N PRO A 139 -8.36 0.85 16.08
CA PRO A 139 -9.64 1.22 16.67
C PRO A 139 -10.30 0.02 17.38
N THR A 140 -11.26 0.33 18.25
CA THR A 140 -12.04 -0.69 18.99
C THR A 140 -12.75 -1.70 18.07
N ALA A 141 -13.02 -1.33 16.82
CA ALA A 141 -13.69 -2.17 15.83
C ALA A 141 -12.81 -3.32 15.29
N VAL A 142 -11.48 -3.20 15.34
CA VAL A 142 -10.57 -4.28 14.88
C VAL A 142 -10.76 -5.53 15.73
N SER A 143 -10.92 -6.69 15.09
CA SER A 143 -11.17 -7.95 15.79
C SER A 143 -9.99 -8.33 16.71
N SER A 144 -10.28 -9.02 17.81
CA SER A 144 -9.25 -9.53 18.72
C SER A 144 -8.22 -10.40 17.99
N HIS A 145 -8.68 -11.24 17.08
CA HIS A 145 -7.81 -12.09 16.26
C HIS A 145 -6.82 -11.27 15.42
N ALA A 146 -7.27 -10.19 14.76
CA ALA A 146 -6.37 -9.32 14.00
C ALA A 146 -5.34 -8.61 14.90
N ARG A 147 -5.74 -8.20 16.11
CA ARG A 147 -4.83 -7.61 17.12
C ARG A 147 -3.78 -8.61 17.59
N GLU A 148 -4.19 -9.85 17.86
CA GLU A 148 -3.29 -10.94 18.25
C GLU A 148 -2.26 -11.24 17.16
N LEU A 149 -2.66 -11.24 15.89
CA LEU A 149 -1.73 -11.44 14.77
C LEU A 149 -0.69 -10.32 14.65
N ILE A 150 -1.06 -9.08 14.98
CA ILE A 150 -0.10 -7.96 15.03
C ILE A 150 0.84 -8.13 16.23
N ALA A 151 0.29 -8.41 17.41
CA ALA A 151 1.07 -8.60 18.64
C ALA A 151 2.03 -9.79 18.56
N ALA A 152 1.67 -10.85 17.83
CA ALA A 152 2.51 -12.03 17.59
C ALA A 152 3.79 -11.70 16.77
N GLU A 153 3.82 -10.56 16.06
CA GLU A 153 5.04 -10.05 15.45
C GLU A 153 5.93 -9.30 16.45
N GLY A 154 5.52 -9.15 17.72
CA GLY A 154 6.31 -8.51 18.78
C GLY A 154 6.06 -7.02 18.96
N ALA A 155 5.04 -6.46 18.30
CA ALA A 155 4.65 -5.07 18.47
C ALA A 155 3.72 -4.86 19.68
N GLU A 156 3.77 -3.65 20.25
CA GLU A 156 2.80 -3.19 21.24
C GLU A 156 1.52 -2.74 20.52
N VAL A 157 0.40 -3.41 20.77
CA VAL A 157 -0.90 -3.08 20.16
C VAL A 157 -1.71 -2.20 21.11
N ILE A 158 -2.01 -0.98 20.68
CA ILE A 158 -2.71 0.03 21.47
C ILE A 158 -4.12 0.22 20.90
N VAL A 159 -5.13 -0.16 21.69
CA VAL A 159 -6.53 -0.01 21.29
C VAL A 159 -7.02 1.40 21.60
N ILE A 160 -7.48 2.10 20.57
CA ILE A 160 -8.01 3.46 20.66
C ILE A 160 -9.53 3.44 20.71
N GLN A 161 -10.08 4.21 21.66
CA GLN A 161 -11.51 4.55 21.69
C GLN A 161 -11.76 5.62 20.63
N GLY A 162 -12.28 5.20 19.47
CA GLY A 162 -12.42 6.05 18.30
C GLY A 162 -12.47 5.22 17.01
N ASP A 163 -12.46 5.90 15.88
CA ASP A 163 -12.40 5.29 14.56
C ASP A 163 -10.96 5.18 14.03
N TYR A 164 -10.82 4.79 12.76
CA TYR A 164 -9.53 4.68 12.10
C TYR A 164 -8.80 6.02 12.02
N ASP A 165 -9.50 7.12 11.71
CA ASP A 165 -8.93 8.46 11.58
C ASP A 165 -8.39 8.95 12.94
N ASP A 166 -9.11 8.69 14.03
CA ASP A 166 -8.61 8.91 15.40
C ASP A 166 -7.33 8.12 15.69
N SER A 167 -7.27 6.86 15.24
CA SER A 167 -6.09 6.01 15.44
C SER A 167 -4.87 6.57 14.70
N VAL A 168 -5.05 7.04 13.46
CA VAL A 168 -4.00 7.69 12.66
C VAL A 168 -3.49 8.96 13.35
N ARG A 169 -4.41 9.83 13.79
CA ARG A 169 -4.06 11.07 14.48
C ARG A 169 -3.23 10.80 15.74
N ILE A 170 -3.67 9.86 16.58
CA ILE A 170 -2.97 9.53 17.83
C ILE A 170 -1.60 8.89 17.55
N ALA A 171 -1.49 7.99 16.56
CA ALA A 171 -0.21 7.42 16.17
C ALA A 171 0.78 8.50 15.70
N ALA A 172 0.30 9.47 14.91
CA ALA A 172 1.10 10.61 14.47
C ALA A 172 1.58 11.46 15.65
N GLU A 173 0.67 11.89 16.54
CA GLU A 173 1.01 12.63 17.76
C GLU A 173 2.07 11.89 18.59
N LYS A 174 1.85 10.60 18.84
CA LYS A 174 2.75 9.77 19.65
C LYS A 174 4.13 9.61 19.03
N SER A 175 4.20 9.42 17.71
CA SER A 175 5.46 9.35 16.98
C SER A 175 6.31 10.60 17.14
N THR A 176 5.69 11.79 17.20
CA THR A 176 6.42 13.07 17.37
C THR A 176 6.90 13.30 18.80
N THR A 177 6.18 12.78 19.79
CA THR A 177 6.56 12.90 21.21
C THR A 177 7.58 11.86 21.66
N SER A 178 7.73 10.77 20.89
CA SER A 178 8.74 9.74 21.16
C SER A 178 10.11 10.19 20.65
N PRO A 179 11.17 10.17 21.49
CA PRO A 179 12.54 10.28 21.01
C PRO A 179 12.77 9.26 19.88
N SER A 180 13.32 9.70 18.76
CA SER A 180 13.59 8.85 17.59
C SER A 180 12.37 8.13 16.98
N GLY A 181 11.14 8.59 17.26
CA GLY A 181 9.93 8.03 16.66
C GLY A 181 9.86 8.23 15.14
N LEU A 182 9.31 7.24 14.45
CA LEU A 182 9.01 7.28 13.03
C LEU A 182 7.59 6.76 12.78
N LEU A 183 6.71 7.65 12.29
CA LEU A 183 5.40 7.26 11.78
C LEU A 183 5.56 6.57 10.42
N ILE A 184 5.08 5.34 10.30
CA ILE A 184 5.00 4.58 9.05
C ILE A 184 3.52 4.39 8.72
N GLN A 185 2.89 5.39 8.10
CA GLN A 185 1.48 5.35 7.70
C GLN A 185 1.34 5.29 6.18
N ASP A 186 0.47 4.42 5.69
CA ASP A 186 0.20 4.19 4.27
C ASP A 186 -0.79 5.19 3.64
N MET A 187 -1.02 6.33 4.31
CA MET A 187 -1.89 7.42 3.89
C MET A 187 -1.16 8.75 4.03
N ALA A 188 -1.22 9.58 3.00
CA ALA A 188 -0.67 10.94 3.02
C ALA A 188 -1.69 11.94 3.58
N PHE A 189 -1.17 12.91 4.32
CA PHE A 189 -1.90 14.06 4.84
C PHE A 189 -0.98 15.28 4.88
N GLU A 190 -1.50 16.44 5.27
CA GLU A 190 -0.74 17.68 5.26
C GLU A 190 0.55 17.56 6.10
N GLY A 191 1.69 17.90 5.49
CA GLY A 191 3.01 17.77 6.12
C GLY A 191 3.57 16.35 6.18
N TYR A 192 2.87 15.34 5.67
CA TYR A 192 3.30 13.93 5.70
C TYR A 192 3.06 13.25 4.32
N GLY A 193 4.07 13.33 3.46
CA GLY A 193 3.98 12.84 2.07
C GLY A 193 5.08 11.88 1.63
N ASP A 194 6.28 11.98 2.20
CA ASP A 194 7.46 11.23 1.74
C ASP A 194 7.32 9.73 2.02
N ILE A 195 7.00 9.37 3.27
CA ILE A 195 6.85 7.96 3.68
C ILE A 195 5.68 7.27 2.94
N PRO A 196 4.48 7.88 2.81
CA PRO A 196 3.43 7.34 1.95
C PRO A 196 3.87 7.15 0.50
N SER A 197 4.65 8.08 -0.06
CA SER A 197 5.19 7.93 -1.42
C SER A 197 6.13 6.74 -1.52
N TRP A 198 7.02 6.54 -0.54
CA TRP A 198 7.88 5.36 -0.51
C TRP A 198 7.07 4.07 -0.34
N ILE A 199 6.02 4.06 0.48
CA ILE A 199 5.13 2.89 0.59
C ILE A 199 4.50 2.55 -0.78
N VAL A 200 4.05 3.56 -1.53
CA VAL A 200 3.55 3.39 -2.90
C VAL A 200 4.64 2.83 -3.84
N ASP A 201 5.85 3.36 -3.77
CA ASP A 201 6.97 2.87 -4.58
C ASP A 201 7.28 1.41 -4.25
N GLY A 202 7.17 0.99 -2.98
CA GLY A 202 7.36 -0.39 -2.53
C GLY A 202 6.39 -1.37 -3.19
N TYR A 203 5.13 -0.96 -3.38
CA TYR A 203 4.13 -1.77 -4.09
C TYR A 203 4.47 -2.00 -5.57
N SER A 204 5.41 -1.25 -6.18
CA SER A 204 5.81 -1.49 -7.56
C SER A 204 6.41 -2.89 -7.79
N THR A 205 7.02 -3.51 -6.77
CA THR A 205 7.66 -4.82 -6.90
C THR A 205 6.72 -5.88 -7.44
N MET A 206 5.51 -6.02 -6.89
CA MET A 206 4.54 -7.02 -7.38
C MET A 206 4.09 -6.73 -8.82
N LEU A 207 4.05 -5.46 -9.23
CA LEU A 207 3.65 -5.07 -10.59
C LEU A 207 4.75 -5.42 -11.60
N HIS A 208 6.01 -5.22 -11.23
CA HIS A 208 7.13 -5.66 -12.04
C HIS A 208 7.29 -7.19 -12.06
N GLU A 209 6.96 -7.89 -10.98
CA GLU A 209 6.86 -9.36 -11.01
C GLU A 209 5.76 -9.83 -11.98
N VAL A 210 4.59 -9.17 -12.00
CA VAL A 210 3.51 -9.45 -12.96
C VAL A 210 4.00 -9.27 -14.40
N ASP A 211 4.70 -8.18 -14.70
CA ASP A 211 5.28 -7.93 -16.02
C ASP A 211 6.21 -9.09 -16.43
N SER A 212 7.17 -9.46 -15.58
CA SER A 212 8.12 -10.56 -15.85
C SER A 212 7.41 -11.90 -16.05
N GLN A 213 6.45 -12.24 -15.18
CA GLN A 213 5.70 -13.51 -15.25
C GLN A 213 4.76 -13.60 -16.45
N LEU A 214 4.28 -12.47 -16.98
CA LEU A 214 3.51 -12.41 -18.22
C LEU A 214 4.41 -12.48 -19.46
N GLU A 215 5.58 -11.83 -19.42
CA GLU A 215 6.56 -11.85 -20.51
C GLU A 215 7.08 -13.28 -20.76
N GLU A 216 7.35 -14.06 -19.71
CA GLU A 216 7.68 -15.49 -19.80
C GLU A 216 6.62 -16.31 -20.56
N LYS A 217 5.38 -15.82 -20.61
CA LYS A 217 4.25 -16.44 -21.33
C LYS A 217 4.00 -15.81 -22.70
N GLY A 218 4.82 -14.85 -23.14
CA GLY A 218 4.61 -14.07 -24.36
C GLY A 218 3.37 -13.17 -24.31
N LEU A 219 2.99 -12.71 -23.11
CA LEU A 219 1.82 -11.88 -22.86
C LEU A 219 2.21 -10.50 -22.34
N LYS A 220 1.29 -9.53 -22.50
CA LYS A 220 1.36 -8.20 -21.89
C LYS A 220 0.00 -7.87 -21.29
N PRO A 221 -0.06 -7.18 -20.14
CA PRO A 221 -1.33 -6.77 -19.56
C PRO A 221 -1.98 -5.70 -20.44
N THR A 222 -3.29 -5.79 -20.63
CA THR A 222 -4.11 -4.77 -21.31
C THR A 222 -5.01 -4.03 -20.33
N ILE A 223 -5.42 -4.71 -19.25
CA ILE A 223 -6.23 -4.17 -18.16
C ILE A 223 -5.63 -4.63 -16.84
N ILE A 224 -5.52 -3.72 -15.87
CA ILE A 224 -5.29 -4.04 -14.46
C ILE A 224 -6.53 -3.63 -13.67
N ILE A 225 -7.09 -4.57 -12.92
CA ILE A 225 -8.19 -4.32 -11.98
C ILE A 225 -7.57 -4.21 -10.58
N THR A 226 -7.85 -3.13 -9.87
CA THR A 226 -7.24 -2.88 -8.56
C THR A 226 -8.27 -2.40 -7.54
N PRO A 227 -8.29 -2.96 -6.32
CA PRO A 227 -9.16 -2.48 -5.26
C PRO A 227 -8.61 -1.18 -4.66
N VAL A 228 -9.52 -0.32 -4.17
CA VAL A 228 -9.17 1.00 -3.61
C VAL A 228 -9.78 1.14 -2.21
N GLY A 229 -8.92 1.43 -1.23
CA GLY A 229 -9.29 2.00 0.07
C GLY A 229 -8.88 3.48 0.08
N VAL A 230 -7.81 3.84 0.81
CA VAL A 230 -7.22 5.20 0.73
C VAL A 230 -6.52 5.51 -0.61
N GLY A 231 -6.30 4.51 -1.47
CA GLY A 231 -5.78 4.71 -2.83
C GLY A 231 -4.30 4.41 -3.08
N SER A 232 -3.49 4.10 -2.06
CA SER A 232 -2.04 3.90 -2.23
C SER A 232 -1.67 2.76 -3.21
N LEU A 233 -2.39 1.64 -3.16
CA LEU A 233 -2.24 0.56 -4.15
C LEU A 233 -2.64 1.04 -5.56
N ALA A 234 -3.77 1.74 -5.67
CA ALA A 234 -4.25 2.27 -6.94
C ALA A 234 -3.25 3.26 -7.55
N THR A 235 -2.61 4.10 -6.73
CA THR A 235 -1.53 4.99 -7.14
C THR A 235 -0.34 4.21 -7.71
N ALA A 236 0.08 3.12 -7.07
CA ALA A 236 1.15 2.26 -7.60
C ALA A 236 0.76 1.65 -8.95
N VAL A 237 -0.48 1.15 -9.07
CA VAL A 237 -1.02 0.60 -10.32
C VAL A 237 -1.09 1.65 -11.42
N VAL A 238 -1.57 2.86 -11.14
CA VAL A 238 -1.64 3.93 -12.16
C VAL A 238 -0.25 4.35 -12.58
N THR A 239 0.65 4.53 -11.62
CA THR A 239 2.05 4.88 -11.90
C THR A 239 2.68 3.83 -12.82
N HIS A 240 2.57 2.54 -12.48
CA HIS A 240 3.05 1.45 -13.33
C HIS A 240 2.40 1.46 -14.72
N ALA A 241 1.07 1.54 -14.78
CA ALA A 241 0.31 1.47 -16.02
C ALA A 241 0.54 2.65 -16.98
N LYS A 242 1.00 3.80 -16.46
CA LYS A 242 1.22 5.03 -17.22
C LYS A 242 2.70 5.37 -17.39
N SER A 243 3.62 4.58 -16.81
CA SER A 243 5.07 4.77 -16.96
C SER A 243 5.65 4.02 -18.15
N GLY A 244 6.68 4.59 -18.78
CA GLY A 244 7.47 3.91 -19.81
C GLY A 244 6.70 3.60 -21.09
N GLY A 245 5.70 4.41 -21.44
CA GLY A 245 4.90 4.22 -22.66
C GLY A 245 3.92 3.04 -22.63
N ARG A 246 3.65 2.48 -21.43
CA ARG A 246 2.65 1.43 -21.25
C ARG A 246 1.26 1.94 -21.61
N SER A 247 0.48 1.09 -22.28
CA SER A 247 -0.92 1.36 -22.62
C SER A 247 -1.81 0.34 -21.93
N ILE A 248 -1.96 0.52 -20.61
CA ILE A 248 -2.75 -0.35 -19.75
C ILE A 248 -3.98 0.42 -19.26
N THR A 249 -5.15 -0.17 -19.44
CA THR A 249 -6.41 0.35 -18.88
C THR A 249 -6.49 -0.04 -17.41
N ILE A 250 -6.99 0.86 -16.56
CA ILE A 250 -7.09 0.64 -15.12
C ILE A 250 -8.56 0.63 -14.76
N LEU A 251 -8.98 -0.41 -14.04
CA LEU A 251 -10.30 -0.48 -13.43
C LEU A 251 -10.14 -0.47 -11.91
N ALA A 252 -10.36 0.69 -11.32
CA ALA A 252 -10.42 0.86 -9.87
C ALA A 252 -11.77 0.37 -9.34
N VAL A 253 -11.76 -0.35 -8.22
CA VAL A 253 -12.97 -0.93 -7.61
C VAL A 253 -13.03 -0.57 -6.13
N GLU A 254 -14.17 -0.06 -5.68
CA GLU A 254 -14.46 0.28 -4.29
C GLU A 254 -15.73 -0.42 -3.82
N PRO A 255 -15.89 -0.66 -2.50
CA PRO A 255 -17.19 -0.98 -1.91
C PRO A 255 -18.18 0.18 -2.15
N ASP A 256 -19.44 -0.14 -2.39
CA ASP A 256 -20.51 0.87 -2.51
C ASP A 256 -20.72 1.66 -1.21
N THR A 257 -20.40 1.07 -0.06
CA THR A 257 -20.45 1.72 1.25
C THR A 257 -19.21 2.54 1.60
N ALA A 258 -18.11 2.42 0.84
CA ALA A 258 -16.82 3.08 1.13
C ALA A 258 -16.14 3.66 -0.12
N GLY A 259 -16.92 4.16 -1.09
CA GLY A 259 -16.43 4.69 -2.37
C GLY A 259 -15.93 6.14 -2.33
N CYS A 260 -14.88 6.42 -1.55
CA CYS A 260 -14.34 7.78 -1.37
C CYS A 260 -13.65 8.33 -2.63
N LEU A 261 -12.95 7.49 -3.41
CA LEU A 261 -12.33 7.88 -4.68
C LEU A 261 -13.40 8.20 -5.73
N HIS A 262 -14.37 7.32 -5.93
CA HIS A 262 -15.46 7.54 -6.87
C HIS A 262 -16.25 8.82 -6.54
N THR A 263 -16.51 9.08 -5.27
CA THR A 263 -17.16 10.31 -4.81
C THR A 263 -16.31 11.55 -5.15
N SER A 264 -15.02 11.49 -4.85
CA SER A 264 -14.08 12.59 -5.12
C SER A 264 -13.95 12.88 -6.62
N LEU A 265 -13.84 11.84 -7.45
CA LEU A 265 -13.76 11.96 -8.92
C LEU A 265 -15.02 12.59 -9.52
N LYS A 266 -16.20 12.20 -9.04
CA LYS A 266 -17.45 12.84 -9.47
C LYS A 266 -17.58 14.29 -9.05
N ALA A 267 -17.08 14.63 -7.86
CA ALA A 267 -17.10 15.99 -7.34
C ALA A 267 -16.02 16.89 -7.98
N GLY A 268 -15.01 16.30 -8.62
CA GLY A 268 -13.84 17.03 -9.15
C GLY A 268 -12.90 17.55 -8.06
N GLN A 269 -13.09 17.12 -6.81
CA GLN A 269 -12.28 17.52 -5.65
C GLN A 269 -12.30 16.42 -4.58
N MET A 270 -11.25 16.35 -3.77
CA MET A 270 -11.14 15.41 -2.65
C MET A 270 -12.31 15.61 -1.70
N THR A 271 -13.12 14.57 -1.55
CA THR A 271 -14.36 14.61 -0.78
C THR A 271 -14.42 13.41 0.15
N ASN A 272 -14.41 13.69 1.46
CA ASN A 272 -14.54 12.65 2.48
C ASN A 272 -15.99 12.16 2.53
N ILE A 273 -16.15 10.86 2.81
CA ILE A 273 -17.44 10.23 3.07
C ILE A 273 -17.43 9.58 4.45
N LYS A 274 -18.61 9.49 5.07
CA LYS A 274 -18.79 8.62 6.22
C LYS A 274 -19.11 7.22 5.73
N THR A 275 -18.36 6.21 6.17
CA THR A 275 -18.64 4.82 5.82
C THR A 275 -19.58 4.22 6.88
N PRO A 276 -20.62 3.47 6.49
CA PRO A 276 -21.42 2.66 7.41
C PRO A 276 -20.76 1.30 7.71
N GLY A 277 -19.53 1.08 7.23
CA GLY A 277 -18.80 -0.19 7.31
C GLY A 277 -18.88 -1.05 6.04
N THR A 278 -17.92 -1.95 5.86
CA THR A 278 -17.96 -3.00 4.82
C THR A 278 -17.32 -4.31 5.29
N ILE A 279 -17.74 -5.44 4.70
CA ILE A 279 -17.04 -6.73 4.86
C ILE A 279 -15.62 -6.70 4.26
N MET A 280 -15.36 -5.76 3.34
CA MET A 280 -14.07 -5.57 2.70
C MET A 280 -13.18 -4.66 3.57
N THR A 281 -12.81 -5.13 4.77
CA THR A 281 -12.19 -4.31 5.82
C THR A 281 -10.98 -3.50 5.37
N GLY A 282 -10.13 -4.03 4.50
CA GLY A 282 -8.97 -3.30 3.94
C GLY A 282 -9.31 -2.15 2.98
N LEU A 283 -10.59 -1.99 2.62
CA LEU A 283 -11.13 -0.98 1.72
C LEU A 283 -12.14 -0.04 2.41
N ASP A 284 -12.36 -0.20 3.72
CA ASP A 284 -13.32 0.58 4.50
C ASP A 284 -12.77 1.97 4.84
N CYS A 285 -12.57 2.80 3.82
CA CYS A 285 -11.92 4.11 3.96
C CYS A 285 -12.88 5.24 3.57
N GLY A 286 -12.97 6.28 4.41
CA GLY A 286 -13.75 7.48 4.14
C GLY A 286 -13.01 8.58 3.39
N THR A 287 -11.68 8.50 3.35
CA THR A 287 -10.81 9.57 2.88
C THR A 287 -9.75 9.04 1.92
N VAL A 288 -9.61 9.67 0.77
CA VAL A 288 -8.55 9.37 -0.20
C VAL A 288 -7.24 10.02 0.27
N SER A 289 -6.13 9.30 0.13
CA SER A 289 -4.78 9.83 0.39
C SER A 289 -4.49 11.02 -0.52
N THR A 290 -4.00 12.14 0.04
CA THR A 290 -3.78 13.38 -0.73
C THR A 290 -2.63 13.30 -1.74
N GLY A 291 -1.85 12.22 -1.71
CA GLY A 291 -0.56 12.09 -2.40
C GLY A 291 0.52 13.00 -1.79
N GLY A 292 1.80 12.63 -1.95
CA GLY A 292 2.92 13.40 -1.42
C GLY A 292 3.15 14.71 -2.18
N SER A 293 3.55 15.78 -1.47
CA SER A 293 3.81 17.13 -2.00
C SER A 293 4.90 17.19 -3.08
N ALA A 294 5.79 16.21 -3.15
CA ALA A 294 6.83 16.09 -4.18
C ALA A 294 6.36 15.40 -5.47
N SER A 295 5.10 14.99 -5.55
CA SER A 295 4.62 14.11 -6.61
C SER A 295 3.52 14.76 -7.47
N PRO A 296 3.75 14.99 -8.78
CA PRO A 296 2.68 15.26 -9.73
C PRO A 296 1.62 14.14 -9.80
N ARG A 297 1.87 13.01 -9.11
CA ARG A 297 1.13 11.74 -9.13
C ARG A 297 -0.18 11.74 -8.31
N ALA A 298 -0.57 12.88 -7.73
CA ALA A 298 -1.75 13.02 -6.87
C ALA A 298 -3.00 13.59 -7.57
N ARG A 299 -2.90 13.97 -8.85
CA ARG A 299 -4.05 14.49 -9.61
C ARG A 299 -4.66 13.35 -10.43
N TYR A 300 -5.64 12.67 -9.85
CA TYR A 300 -6.49 11.68 -10.54
C TYR A 300 -7.82 12.30 -10.96
#